data_AF-A0A168NQD6-F1
#
_entry.id   AF-A0A168NQD6-F1
#
_cell.length_a   1.000
_cell.length_b   1.000
_cell.length_c   1.000
_cell.angle_alpha   90.00
_cell.angle_beta   90.00
_cell.angle_gamma   90.00
#
_symmetry.space_group_name_H-M   'P 1'
#
loop_
_entity.id
_entity.type
_entity.pdbx_description
1 polymer ?
#
loop_
_entity_poly.entity_id
_entity_poly.type
_entity_poly.pdbx_seq_one_letter_code
_entity_poly.pdbx_strand_id
1 'polypeptide(L)'
;MIIENFISNEKVEQIKYVYFYRLLKGKIAISYSHKDVEEVQAYGIEVERQDILDGKLINVQRNSIQNISPERYKVHNLLKLLYDNKVSPIHLVDVIGDYVDDYIMDFDNQKNYAAY
;
A
#
# COMPACT_ATOMS: atom_id res chain seq x y z
N MET A 1 -10.67 -0.55 1.35
CA MET A 1 -11.15 0.85 1.19
C MET A 1 -9.96 1.79 1.09
N ILE A 2 -9.94 2.73 0.15
CA ILE A 2 -8.90 3.78 0.11
C ILE A 2 -9.22 4.81 1.20
N ILE A 3 -8.23 5.14 2.03
CA ILE A 3 -8.39 6.11 3.13
C ILE A 3 -7.49 7.33 3.02
N GLU A 4 -6.48 7.27 2.15
CA GLU A 4 -5.57 8.37 1.88
C GLU A 4 -5.05 8.26 0.44
N ASN A 5 -4.73 9.38 -0.19
CA ASN A 5 -4.30 9.41 -1.59
C ASN A 5 -3.37 10.60 -1.84
N PHE A 6 -2.11 10.32 -2.17
CA PHE A 6 -1.18 11.32 -2.71
C PHE A 6 -1.16 11.24 -4.23
N ILE A 7 -1.11 12.40 -4.88
CA ILE A 7 -1.10 12.51 -6.34
C ILE A 7 0.17 13.24 -6.76
N SER A 8 0.91 12.65 -7.70
CA SER A 8 2.04 13.28 -8.37
C SER A 8 1.77 13.35 -9.87
N ASN A 9 2.22 14.42 -10.52
CA ASN A 9 2.08 14.59 -11.95
C ASN A 9 3.45 14.88 -12.53
N GLU A 10 3.78 14.21 -13.63
CA GLU A 10 4.98 14.48 -14.41
C GLU A 10 4.64 14.57 -15.89
N LYS A 11 5.39 15.39 -16.62
CA LYS A 11 5.28 15.49 -18.07
C LYS A 11 6.65 15.22 -18.66
N VAL A 12 6.73 14.19 -19.50
CA VAL A 12 7.93 13.86 -20.28
C VAL A 12 7.51 13.89 -21.74
N GLU A 13 8.11 14.81 -22.49
CA GLU A 13 7.74 15.07 -23.89
C GLU A 13 6.22 15.37 -24.05
N GLN A 14 5.50 14.50 -24.76
CA GLN A 14 4.07 14.61 -25.02
C GLN A 14 3.22 13.79 -24.03
N ILE A 15 3.85 12.93 -23.23
CA ILE A 15 3.15 12.04 -22.29
C ILE A 15 3.08 12.71 -20.92
N LYS A 16 1.88 12.79 -20.38
CA LYS A 16 1.60 13.14 -18.98
C LYS A 16 1.45 11.85 -18.18
N TYR A 17 2.25 11.71 -17.14
CA TYR A 17 2.15 10.64 -16.15
C TYR A 17 1.44 11.16 -14.91
N VAL A 18 0.39 10.47 -14.48
CA VAL A 18 -0.32 10.75 -13.23
C VAL A 18 -0.14 9.56 -12.31
N TYR A 19 0.54 9.78 -11.20
CA TYR A 19 0.77 8.77 -10.18
C TYR A 19 -0.20 8.96 -9.02
N PHE A 20 -0.72 7.85 -8.52
CA PHE A 20 -1.57 7.79 -7.34
C PHE A 20 -0.93 6.82 -6.34
N TYR A 21 -0.72 7.32 -5.13
CA TYR A 21 -0.21 6.55 -4.01
C TYR A 21 -1.31 6.51 -2.95
N ARG A 22 -1.93 5.34 -2.77
CA ARG A 22 -3.15 5.20 -1.98
C ARG A 22 -2.90 4.33 -0.75
N LEU A 23 -3.29 4.85 0.42
CA LEU A 23 -3.36 4.06 1.65
C LEU A 23 -4.65 3.26 1.64
N LEU A 24 -4.53 1.96 1.82
CA LEU A 24 -5.64 1.03 1.88
C LEU A 24 -5.94 0.68 3.34
N LYS A 25 -7.22 0.57 3.66
CA LYS A 25 -7.76 0.03 4.91
C LYS A 25 -8.57 -1.21 4.59
N GLY A 26 -8.22 -2.33 5.19
CA GLY A 26 -8.89 -3.62 5.02
C GLY A 26 -8.97 -4.40 6.33
N LYS A 27 -9.36 -5.66 6.24
CA LYS A 27 -9.30 -6.62 7.33
C LYS A 27 -8.70 -7.90 6.79
N ILE A 28 -7.97 -8.61 7.64
CA ILE A 28 -7.45 -9.94 7.36
C ILE A 28 -7.90 -10.89 8.47
N ALA A 29 -8.33 -12.09 8.07
CA ALA A 29 -8.63 -13.16 9.00
C ALA A 29 -7.33 -13.88 9.35
N ILE A 30 -6.96 -13.89 10.63
CA ILE A 30 -5.75 -14.57 11.12
C ILE A 30 -6.18 -15.69 12.05
N SER A 31 -5.65 -16.88 11.81
CA SER A 31 -5.83 -18.05 12.68
C SER A 31 -4.54 -18.27 13.45
N TYR A 32 -4.63 -18.12 14.77
CA TYR A 32 -3.48 -18.29 15.67
C TYR A 32 -3.43 -19.69 16.29
N SER A 33 -4.53 -20.44 16.23
CA SER A 33 -4.63 -21.86 16.59
C SER A 33 -5.77 -22.50 15.81
N HIS A 34 -5.91 -23.83 15.88
CA HIS A 34 -6.91 -24.60 15.13
C HIS A 34 -8.39 -24.28 15.47
N LYS A 35 -8.69 -23.31 16.34
CA LYS A 35 -10.07 -23.07 16.81
C LYS A 35 -10.59 -21.64 16.65
N ASP A 36 -9.73 -20.63 16.62
CA ASP A 36 -10.19 -19.23 16.60
C ASP A 36 -9.59 -18.48 15.41
N VAL A 37 -10.48 -17.88 14.61
CA VAL A 37 -10.16 -16.96 13.50
C VAL A 37 -10.55 -15.57 13.95
N GLU A 38 -9.58 -14.67 14.04
CA GLU A 38 -9.81 -13.27 14.39
C GLU A 38 -9.70 -12.39 13.16
N GLU A 39 -10.65 -11.47 13.00
CA GLU A 39 -10.54 -10.39 12.01
C GLU A 39 -9.69 -9.27 12.58
N VAL A 40 -8.50 -9.08 12.01
CA VAL A 40 -7.59 -8.00 12.38
C VAL A 40 -7.64 -6.90 11.33
N GLN A 41 -7.65 -5.66 11.79
CA GLN A 41 -7.52 -4.49 10.93
C GLN A 41 -6.15 -4.52 10.24
N ALA A 42 -6.12 -4.33 8.91
CA ALA A 42 -4.88 -4.26 8.15
C ALA A 42 -4.85 -3.00 7.28
N TYR A 43 -3.64 -2.47 7.08
CA TYR A 43 -3.38 -1.37 6.15
C TYR A 43 -2.45 -1.84 5.05
N GLY A 44 -2.66 -1.30 3.86
CA GLY A 44 -1.91 -1.65 2.65
C GLY A 44 -1.64 -0.42 1.80
N ILE A 45 -0.94 -0.62 0.68
CA ILE A 45 -0.59 0.44 -0.27
C ILE A 45 -0.97 -0.02 -1.68
N GLU A 46 -1.56 0.88 -2.45
CA GLU A 46 -1.69 0.76 -3.91
C GLU A 46 -0.94 1.90 -4.58
N VAL A 47 -0.17 1.56 -5.62
CA VAL A 47 0.47 2.52 -6.50
C VAL A 47 -0.07 2.32 -7.90
N GLU A 48 -0.57 3.40 -8.49
CA GLU A 48 -1.09 3.43 -9.85
C GLU A 48 -0.40 4.53 -10.65
N ARG A 49 -0.12 4.26 -11.92
CA ARG A 49 0.33 5.25 -12.90
C ARG A 49 -0.60 5.23 -14.10
N GLN A 50 -1.07 6.41 -14.49
CA GLN A 50 -1.83 6.63 -15.71
C GLN A 50 -0.98 7.42 -16.70
N ASP A 51 -0.87 6.91 -17.92
CA ASP A 51 -0.09 7.53 -18.99
C ASP A 51 -1.08 8.16 -19.97
N ILE A 52 -0.98 9.47 -20.19
CA ILE A 52 -1.92 10.27 -20.98
C ILE A 52 -1.17 10.94 -22.12
N LEU A 53 -1.57 10.68 -23.36
CA LEU A 53 -1.03 11.31 -24.57
C LEU A 53 -2.17 12.06 -25.27
N ASP A 54 -1.96 13.35 -25.55
CA ASP A 54 -2.96 14.23 -26.18
C ASP A 54 -4.34 14.20 -25.51
N GLY A 55 -4.35 14.15 -24.18
CA GLY A 55 -5.57 14.08 -23.37
C GLY A 55 -6.24 12.71 -23.35
N LYS A 56 -5.74 11.73 -24.09
CA LYS A 56 -6.23 10.35 -24.12
C LYS A 56 -5.43 9.48 -23.17
N LEU A 57 -6.13 8.74 -22.30
CA LEU A 57 -5.52 7.70 -21.49
C LEU A 57 -5.05 6.55 -22.40
N ILE A 58 -3.74 6.32 -22.45
CA ILE A 58 -3.14 5.28 -23.31
C ILE A 58 -2.70 4.05 -22.52
N ASN A 59 -2.43 4.19 -21.22
CA ASN A 59 -1.97 3.08 -20.39
C ASN A 59 -2.30 3.33 -18.90
N VAL A 60 -2.53 2.24 -18.17
CA VAL A 60 -2.68 2.22 -16.71
C VAL A 60 -1.84 1.08 -16.16
N GLN A 61 -0.91 1.40 -15.27
CA GLN A 61 -0.17 0.41 -14.48
C GLN A 61 -0.59 0.50 -13.03
N ARG A 62 -0.77 -0.64 -12.38
CA ARG A 62 -1.17 -0.68 -10.98
C ARG A 62 -0.54 -1.89 -10.29
N ASN A 63 -0.10 -1.69 -9.06
CA ASN A 63 0.32 -2.75 -8.16
C ASN A 63 -0.10 -2.40 -6.74
N SER A 64 -0.27 -3.42 -5.89
CA SER A 64 -0.71 -3.20 -4.51
C SER A 64 -0.24 -4.31 -3.58
N ILE A 65 0.00 -3.94 -2.32
CA ILE A 65 0.18 -4.86 -1.21
C ILE A 65 -0.93 -4.55 -0.20
N GLN A 66 -1.86 -5.48 -0.01
CA GLN A 66 -3.11 -5.22 0.72
C GLN A 66 -2.93 -5.23 2.24
N ASN A 67 -2.06 -6.09 2.75
CA ASN A 67 -1.88 -6.35 4.18
C ASN A 67 -0.39 -6.19 4.52
N ILE A 68 -0.02 -5.02 5.01
CA ILE A 68 1.36 -4.67 5.38
C ILE A 68 1.51 -4.68 6.90
N SER A 69 0.63 -3.96 7.61
CA SER A 69 0.65 -3.87 9.07
C SER A 69 -0.74 -3.47 9.60
N PRO A 70 -1.13 -3.85 10.83
CA PRO A 70 -2.26 -3.26 11.52
C PRO A 70 -1.99 -1.81 11.98
N GLU A 71 -0.74 -1.35 11.99
CA GLU A 71 -0.36 -0.02 12.46
C GLU A 71 -0.40 1.02 11.32
N ARG A 72 -1.46 1.84 11.28
CA ARG A 72 -1.67 2.83 10.21
C ARG A 72 -0.45 3.74 9.96
N TYR A 73 0.19 4.23 11.03
CA TYR A 73 1.26 5.22 10.90
C TYR A 73 2.51 4.64 10.20
N LYS A 74 2.84 3.37 10.44
CA LYS A 74 3.92 2.66 9.75
C LYS A 74 3.67 2.58 8.25
N VAL A 75 2.46 2.17 7.85
CA VAL A 75 2.08 2.08 6.45
C VAL A 75 1.99 3.45 5.78
N HIS A 76 1.51 4.47 6.51
CA HIS A 76 1.53 5.86 6.03
C HIS A 76 2.96 6.36 5.77
N ASN A 77 3.92 6.04 6.64
CA ASN A 77 5.33 6.44 6.44
C ASN A 77 5.93 5.76 5.19
N LEU A 78 5.63 4.49 4.95
CA LEU A 78 6.01 3.81 3.70
C LEU A 78 5.36 4.45 2.48
N LEU A 79 4.08 4.81 2.57
CA LEU A 79 3.37 5.49 1.48
C LEU A 79 4.06 6.83 1.14
N LYS A 80 4.45 7.60 2.15
CA LYS A 80 5.17 8.85 1.98
C LYS A 80 6.55 8.63 1.34
N LEU A 81 7.29 7.60 1.78
CA LEU A 81 8.56 7.20 1.17
C LEU A 81 8.41 6.92 -0.33
N LEU A 82 7.39 6.15 -0.72
CA LEU A 82 7.11 5.83 -2.13
C LEU A 82 6.76 7.09 -2.94
N TYR A 83 5.94 7.98 -2.37
CA TYR A 83 5.53 9.23 -3.00
C TYR A 83 6.71 10.18 -3.20
N ASP A 84 7.50 10.42 -2.15
CA ASP A 84 8.65 11.34 -2.17
C ASP A 84 9.72 10.90 -3.17
N ASN A 85 9.86 9.58 -3.36
CA ASN A 85 10.80 8.99 -4.32
C ASN A 85 10.18 8.65 -5.68
N LYS A 86 8.90 9.01 -5.91
CA LYS A 86 8.17 8.77 -7.18
C LYS A 86 8.25 7.32 -7.66
N VAL A 87 8.15 6.38 -6.74
CA VAL A 87 8.25 4.94 -7.05
C VAL A 87 7.12 4.54 -7.99
N SER A 88 7.45 3.80 -9.05
CA SER A 88 6.46 3.35 -10.02
C SER A 88 5.77 2.05 -9.55
N PRO A 89 4.57 1.72 -10.05
CA PRO A 89 3.85 0.52 -9.64
C PRO A 89 4.65 -0.78 -9.77
N ILE A 90 5.48 -0.90 -10.80
CA ILE A 90 6.28 -2.10 -11.06
C ILE A 90 7.39 -2.31 -10.02
N HIS A 91 7.93 -1.23 -9.45
CA HIS A 91 9.00 -1.30 -8.45
C HIS A 91 8.47 -1.29 -7.01
N LEU A 92 7.14 -1.38 -6.81
CA LEU A 92 6.53 -1.31 -5.48
C LEU A 92 7.15 -2.34 -4.53
N VAL A 93 7.16 -3.61 -4.94
CA VAL A 93 7.69 -4.70 -4.10
C VAL A 93 9.19 -4.55 -3.90
N ASP A 94 9.94 -4.15 -4.92
CA ASP A 94 11.39 -3.98 -4.83
C ASP A 94 11.79 -2.90 -3.81
N VAL A 95 10.97 -1.86 -3.63
CA VAL A 95 11.28 -0.77 -2.70
C VAL A 95 10.82 -1.06 -1.27
N ILE A 96 9.64 -1.67 -1.09
CA ILE A 96 9.05 -1.86 0.25
C ILE A 96 8.98 -3.31 0.74
N GLY A 97 9.43 -4.28 -0.06
CA GLY A 97 9.35 -5.72 0.26
C GLY A 97 9.95 -6.05 1.62
N ASP A 98 11.18 -5.63 1.88
CA ASP A 98 11.88 -5.89 3.15
C ASP A 98 11.12 -5.29 4.34
N TYR A 99 10.54 -4.09 4.20
CA TYR A 99 9.72 -3.47 5.24
C TYR A 99 8.42 -4.25 5.49
N VAL A 100 7.83 -4.82 4.43
CA VAL A 100 6.62 -5.64 4.55
C VAL A 100 6.92 -6.93 5.32
N ASP A 101 8.05 -7.56 5.02
CA ASP A 101 8.50 -8.76 5.71
C ASP A 101 8.76 -8.48 7.21
N ASP A 102 9.37 -7.34 7.55
CA ASP A 102 9.55 -6.92 8.95
C ASP A 102 8.21 -6.60 9.64
N TYR A 103 7.31 -5.90 8.95
CA TYR A 103 6.06 -5.43 9.53
C TYR A 103 5.00 -6.52 9.72
N ILE A 104 5.19 -7.71 9.13
CA ILE A 104 4.26 -8.82 9.34
C ILE A 104 4.19 -9.24 10.81
N MET A 105 5.27 -9.02 11.57
CA MET A 105 5.33 -9.31 13.01
C MET A 105 4.37 -8.43 13.83
N ASP A 106 3.95 -7.27 13.30
CA ASP A 106 3.02 -6.37 13.98
C ASP A 106 1.64 -7.02 14.20
N PHE A 107 1.27 -7.99 13.35
CA PHE A 107 0.01 -8.72 13.50
C PHE A 107 0.03 -9.60 14.75
N ASP A 108 1.16 -10.22 15.10
CA ASP A 108 1.27 -11.02 16.32
C ASP A 108 1.11 -10.18 17.59
N ASN A 109 1.50 -8.90 17.56
CA ASN A 109 1.31 -7.98 18.69
C ASN A 109 -0.17 -7.69 18.98
N GLN A 110 -1.06 -7.91 18.01
CA GLN A 110 -2.51 -7.75 18.22
C GLN A 110 -3.07 -8.81 19.16
N LYS A 111 -2.40 -9.97 19.34
CA LYS A 111 -2.80 -11.02 20.29
C LYS A 111 -2.85 -10.55 21.74
N ASN A 112 -1.94 -9.65 22.14
CA ASN A 112 -1.76 -9.28 23.54
C ASN A 112 -2.84 -8.33 24.08
N TYR A 113 -3.64 -7.71 23.20
CA TYR A 113 -4.74 -6.84 23.61
C TYR A 113 -6.06 -7.59 23.82
N ALA A 114 -6.19 -8.84 23.35
CA ALA A 114 -7.38 -9.67 23.55
C ALA A 114 -7.34 -10.50 24.85
N ALA A 115 -6.22 -10.47 25.60
CA ALA A 115 -6.01 -11.28 26.81
C ALA A 115 -6.13 -10.49 28.14
N TYR A 116 -6.62 -9.25 28.11
CA TYR A 116 -6.89 -8.42 29.29
C TYR A 116 -8.36 -8.00 29.36
#